data_AF-A0A445N490-F1
#
_entry.id   AF-A0A445N490-F1
#
_cell.length_a   1.000
_cell.length_b   1.000
_cell.length_c   1.000
_cell.angle_alpha   90.00
_cell.angle_beta   90.00
_cell.angle_gamma   90.00
#
_symmetry.space_group_name_H-M   'P 1'
#
loop_
_entity.id
_entity.type
_entity.pdbx_description
1 polymer ?
#
loop_
_entity_poly.entity_id
_entity_poly.type
_entity_poly.pdbx_seq_one_letter_code
_entity_poly.pdbx_strand_id
1 'polypeptide(L)'
;MTYFDDLSPYSYISEEGNSLNIGWLDKNHDFQKGDTSEEFIERLAWLTIYSTVKHTPGIHRCTLCQPGAFGFHLISHEGNSFILGSAEIRVKGNRAAYAAPDLLIHYVLGHRYLPPEDFISGVMVTGSRLHRDKWSLSTGPYWNTLNRQS
;
A
#
# COMPACT_ATOMS: atom_id res chain seq x y z
N MET A 1 -9.37 -11.66 -7.57
CA MET A 1 -8.71 -10.87 -6.50
C MET A 1 -7.40 -11.55 -6.21
N THR A 2 -6.35 -10.79 -5.93
CA THR A 2 -5.01 -11.33 -5.67
C THR A 2 -4.78 -11.32 -4.17
N TYR A 3 -4.53 -12.49 -3.58
CA TYR A 3 -4.20 -12.67 -2.17
C TYR A 3 -2.92 -13.47 -2.07
N PHE A 4 -2.07 -13.09 -1.11
CA PHE A 4 -0.90 -13.86 -0.70
C PHE A 4 -0.72 -13.71 0.80
N ASP A 5 -0.44 -14.82 1.49
CA ASP A 5 -0.08 -14.78 2.91
C ASP A 5 1.13 -13.87 3.14
N ASP A 6 1.08 -13.09 4.22
CA ASP A 6 2.27 -12.36 4.67
C ASP A 6 3.42 -13.33 4.89
N LEU A 7 4.62 -12.91 4.48
CA LEU A 7 5.86 -13.68 4.55
C LEU A 7 5.94 -14.91 3.63
N SER A 8 4.91 -15.15 2.79
CA SER A 8 5.02 -16.14 1.73
C SER A 8 5.95 -15.64 0.60
N PRO A 9 6.62 -16.54 -0.14
CA PRO A 9 7.44 -16.15 -1.28
C PRO A 9 6.65 -15.35 -2.32
N TYR A 10 7.20 -14.21 -2.75
CA TYR A 10 6.61 -13.39 -3.80
C TYR A 10 6.62 -14.15 -5.14
N SER A 11 5.44 -14.30 -5.74
CA SER A 11 5.27 -15.05 -7.00
C SER A 11 4.40 -14.33 -8.02
N TYR A 12 4.03 -13.07 -7.77
CA TYR A 12 3.09 -12.34 -8.63
C TYR A 12 3.71 -11.93 -9.97
N ILE A 13 4.99 -11.53 -9.96
CA ILE A 13 5.77 -11.26 -11.17
C ILE A 13 7.04 -12.11 -11.10
N SER A 14 7.18 -13.06 -12.03
CA SER A 14 8.08 -14.22 -11.98
C SER A 14 9.59 -13.93 -11.97
N GLU A 15 10.01 -12.67 -12.10
CA GLU A 15 11.42 -12.30 -12.32
C GLU A 15 12.21 -11.89 -11.06
N GLU A 16 11.60 -11.87 -9.87
CA GLU A 16 12.24 -11.34 -8.64
C GLU A 16 12.12 -12.30 -7.44
N GLY A 17 12.76 -13.46 -7.56
CA GLY A 17 12.53 -14.66 -6.73
C GLY A 17 12.98 -14.65 -5.25
N ASN A 18 13.23 -13.51 -4.60
CA ASN A 18 13.71 -13.50 -3.19
C ASN A 18 12.95 -12.53 -2.26
N SER A 19 11.90 -11.86 -2.76
CA SER A 19 11.06 -11.02 -1.88
C SER A 19 9.96 -11.84 -1.21
N LEU A 20 9.50 -11.40 -0.06
CA LEU A 20 8.32 -11.94 0.61
C LEU A 20 7.12 -11.01 0.45
N ASN A 21 5.92 -11.58 0.35
CA ASN A 21 4.66 -10.84 0.26
C ASN A 21 4.33 -10.14 1.58
N ILE A 22 3.82 -8.92 1.50
CA ILE A 22 3.24 -8.18 2.63
C ILE A 22 1.98 -7.45 2.18
N GLY A 23 0.87 -7.59 2.92
CA GLY A 23 -0.32 -6.76 2.76
C GLY A 23 -1.17 -7.04 1.52
N TRP A 24 -1.07 -8.25 0.94
CA TRP A 24 -1.94 -8.73 -0.14
C TRP A 24 -3.22 -9.34 0.44
N LEU A 25 -4.06 -8.51 1.04
CA LEU A 25 -5.19 -8.96 1.88
C LEU A 25 -6.45 -9.27 1.07
N ASP A 26 -7.29 -10.15 1.63
CA ASP A 26 -8.64 -10.43 1.15
C ASP A 26 -9.61 -10.70 2.32
N LYS A 27 -10.90 -10.37 2.15
CA LYS A 27 -11.95 -10.52 3.18
C LYS A 27 -12.15 -11.93 3.70
N ASN A 28 -11.75 -12.96 2.95
CA ASN A 28 -11.91 -14.35 3.35
C ASN A 28 -10.73 -14.87 4.18
N HIS A 29 -9.73 -14.03 4.43
CA HIS A 29 -8.51 -14.39 5.13
C HIS A 29 -8.28 -13.46 6.33
N ASP A 30 -7.96 -14.04 7.47
CA ASP A 30 -7.60 -13.28 8.65
C ASP A 30 -6.24 -12.61 8.48
N PHE A 31 -6.06 -11.48 9.16
CA PHE A 31 -4.80 -10.76 9.21
C PHE A 31 -4.61 -10.11 10.57
N GLN A 32 -3.36 -9.88 10.94
CA GLN A 32 -3.03 -9.25 12.20
C GLN A 32 -3.51 -7.80 12.22
N LYS A 33 -4.21 -7.43 13.30
CA LYS A 33 -4.68 -6.06 13.53
C LYS A 33 -3.95 -5.44 14.71
N GLY A 34 -3.72 -4.13 14.63
CA GLY A 34 -3.05 -3.39 15.69
C GLY A 34 -2.77 -1.95 15.28
N ASP A 35 -2.12 -1.23 16.18
CA ASP A 35 -1.77 0.17 15.96
C ASP A 35 -0.36 0.28 15.39
N THR A 36 -0.17 1.25 14.49
CA THR A 36 1.14 1.61 13.96
C THR A 36 1.46 3.06 14.32
N SER A 37 2.74 3.37 14.50
CA SER A 37 3.17 4.73 14.82
C SER A 37 2.88 5.70 13.67
N GLU A 38 2.64 6.97 13.97
CA GLU A 38 2.45 8.00 12.94
C GLU A 38 3.67 8.11 12.02
N GLU A 39 4.89 8.05 12.56
CA GLU A 39 6.12 8.11 11.76
C GLU A 39 6.20 6.98 10.71
N PHE A 40 5.79 5.77 11.06
CA PHE A 40 5.68 4.66 10.11
C PHE A 40 4.71 5.00 8.98
N ILE A 41 3.54 5.55 9.29
CA ILE A 41 2.53 5.92 8.30
C ILE A 41 3.05 7.04 7.39
N GLU A 42 3.76 8.03 7.93
CA GLU A 42 4.38 9.13 7.16
C GLU A 42 5.43 8.63 6.17
N ARG A 43 6.27 7.67 6.57
CA ARG A 43 7.29 7.04 5.70
C ARG A 43 6.65 6.11 4.66
N LEU A 44 5.64 5.35 5.07
CA LEU A 44 4.87 4.49 4.17
C LEU A 44 4.18 5.32 3.08
N ALA A 45 3.57 6.46 3.44
CA ALA A 45 2.98 7.38 2.48
C ALA A 45 3.99 7.88 1.45
N TRP A 46 5.20 8.23 1.90
CA TRP A 46 6.27 8.62 0.98
C TRP A 46 6.62 7.50 -0.01
N LEU A 47 6.77 6.26 0.46
CA LEU A 47 7.05 5.11 -0.40
C LEU A 47 5.93 4.87 -1.42
N THR A 48 4.67 4.94 -0.97
CA THR A 48 3.48 4.76 -1.81
C THR A 48 3.36 5.82 -2.90
N ILE A 49 3.87 7.04 -2.69
CA ILE A 49 3.78 8.11 -3.69
C ILE A 49 5.01 8.14 -4.59
N TYR A 50 6.21 7.99 -4.04
CA TYR A 50 7.46 8.32 -4.74
C TYR A 50 8.36 7.13 -5.05
N SER A 51 8.07 5.95 -4.54
CA SER A 51 8.92 4.77 -4.66
C SER A 51 8.16 3.53 -5.14
N THR A 52 7.07 3.72 -5.88
CA THR A 52 6.31 2.62 -6.47
C THR A 52 7.02 2.02 -7.67
N VAL A 53 6.80 0.73 -7.87
CA VAL A 53 7.34 -0.09 -8.95
C VAL A 53 6.26 -1.02 -9.51
N LYS A 54 6.58 -1.73 -10.59
CA LYS A 54 5.76 -2.82 -11.16
C LYS A 54 4.30 -2.42 -11.40
N HIS A 55 4.10 -1.30 -12.08
CA HIS A 55 2.77 -0.86 -12.48
C HIS A 55 2.12 -1.89 -13.42
N THR A 56 0.95 -2.41 -13.02
CA THR A 56 0.19 -3.37 -13.82
C THR A 56 -1.08 -2.72 -14.37
N PRO A 57 -1.64 -3.23 -15.49
CA PRO A 57 -2.94 -2.77 -16.00
C PRO A 57 -4.12 -3.10 -15.07
N GLY A 58 -3.94 -4.03 -14.13
CA GLY A 58 -4.95 -4.44 -13.16
C GLY A 58 -4.95 -3.53 -11.93
N ILE A 59 -6.12 -3.40 -11.28
CA ILE A 59 -6.23 -2.69 -10.01
C ILE A 59 -6.69 -3.69 -8.94
N HIS A 60 -5.81 -3.97 -7.98
CA HIS A 60 -6.16 -4.64 -6.74
C HIS A 60 -7.11 -3.76 -5.95
N ARG A 61 -8.34 -4.25 -5.72
CA ARG A 61 -9.39 -3.52 -5.01
C ARG A 61 -9.52 -4.07 -3.60
N CYS A 62 -9.74 -3.18 -2.64
CA CYS A 62 -10.05 -3.57 -1.27
C CYS A 62 -11.36 -4.37 -1.23
N THR A 63 -11.30 -5.59 -0.70
CA THR A 63 -12.48 -6.44 -0.50
C THR A 63 -13.02 -6.36 0.93
N LEU A 64 -12.31 -5.66 1.81
CA LEU A 64 -12.63 -5.46 3.23
C LEU A 64 -13.62 -4.31 3.48
N CYS A 65 -13.71 -3.34 2.57
CA CYS A 65 -14.69 -2.27 2.63
C CYS A 65 -16.12 -2.79 2.49
N GLN A 66 -17.10 -2.05 3.04
CA GLN A 66 -18.50 -2.43 2.94
C GLN A 66 -18.96 -2.53 1.47
N PRO A 67 -19.87 -3.47 1.14
CA PRO A 67 -20.48 -3.54 -0.19
C PRO A 67 -21.14 -2.20 -0.53
N GLY A 68 -20.70 -1.55 -1.61
CA GLY A 68 -21.19 -0.21 -1.99
C GLY A 68 -20.13 0.89 -2.07
N ALA A 69 -18.92 0.65 -1.53
CA ALA A 69 -17.77 1.52 -1.72
C ALA A 69 -17.22 1.39 -3.16
N PHE A 70 -17.99 1.85 -4.15
CA PHE A 70 -17.60 1.82 -5.56
C PHE A 70 -16.67 3.01 -5.84
N GLY A 71 -15.38 2.83 -5.60
CA GLY A 71 -14.36 3.83 -5.89
C GLY A 71 -12.96 3.24 -5.89
N PHE A 72 -12.05 3.92 -6.56
CA PHE A 72 -10.62 3.68 -6.42
C PHE A 72 -10.13 4.37 -5.16
N HIS A 73 -9.19 3.74 -4.47
CA HIS A 73 -8.49 4.41 -3.38
C HIS A 73 -7.44 5.33 -3.99
N LEU A 74 -7.44 6.57 -3.52
CA LEU A 74 -6.55 7.61 -4.00
C LEU A 74 -5.69 8.07 -2.83
N ILE A 75 -4.40 8.27 -3.09
CA ILE A 75 -3.53 9.05 -2.22
C ILE A 75 -3.23 10.38 -2.91
N SER A 76 -3.39 11.48 -2.18
CA SER A 76 -3.18 12.83 -2.72
C SER A 76 -2.12 13.58 -1.94
N HIS A 77 -1.23 14.28 -2.65
CA HIS A 77 -0.19 15.12 -2.08
C HIS A 77 0.14 16.28 -3.04
N GLU A 78 0.27 17.50 -2.50
CA GLU A 78 0.56 18.72 -3.27
C GLU A 78 -0.34 18.90 -4.51
N GLY A 79 -1.64 18.64 -4.37
CA GLY A 79 -2.63 18.78 -5.45
C GLY A 79 -2.64 17.64 -6.47
N ASN A 80 -1.66 16.73 -6.43
CA ASN A 80 -1.62 15.54 -7.27
C ASN A 80 -2.37 14.38 -6.59
N SER A 81 -2.98 13.49 -7.37
CA SER A 81 -3.70 12.31 -6.87
C SER A 81 -3.27 11.07 -7.63
N PHE A 82 -2.95 10.01 -6.89
CA PHE A 82 -2.43 8.75 -7.41
C PHE A 82 -3.42 7.62 -7.08
N ILE A 83 -3.71 6.77 -8.07
CA ILE A 83 -4.58 5.62 -7.89
C ILE A 83 -3.80 4.49 -7.23
N LEU A 84 -4.31 4.02 -6.10
CA LEU A 84 -3.79 2.85 -5.40
C LEU A 84 -4.37 1.55 -5.96
N GLY A 85 -3.62 0.48 -5.77
CA GLY A 85 -3.93 -0.88 -6.18
C GLY A 85 -3.34 -1.27 -7.53
N SER A 86 -2.63 -0.37 -8.22
CA SER A 86 -2.07 -0.65 -9.55
C SER A 86 -0.55 -0.84 -9.55
N ALA A 87 0.11 -0.59 -8.42
CA ALA A 87 1.55 -0.67 -8.29
C ALA A 87 1.95 -1.36 -6.99
N GLU A 88 3.26 -1.51 -6.80
CA GLU A 88 3.86 -2.11 -5.63
C GLU A 88 4.91 -1.20 -5.01
N ILE A 89 5.21 -1.40 -3.74
CA ILE A 89 6.39 -0.84 -3.09
C ILE A 89 7.35 -1.97 -2.70
N ARG A 90 8.65 -1.64 -2.67
CA ARG A 90 9.70 -2.56 -2.25
C ARG A 90 10.38 -2.03 -1.00
N VAL A 91 10.45 -2.87 0.02
CA VAL A 91 11.04 -2.52 1.32
C VAL A 91 12.10 -3.55 1.65
N LYS A 92 13.28 -3.09 2.05
CA LYS A 92 14.34 -3.95 2.57
C LYS A 92 14.29 -3.95 4.09
N GLY A 93 13.89 -5.06 4.70
CA GLY A 93 14.02 -5.27 6.14
C GLY A 93 15.40 -5.81 6.51
N ASN A 94 15.55 -6.20 7.78
CA ASN A 94 16.80 -6.79 8.26
C ASN A 94 16.95 -8.24 7.80
N ARG A 95 15.84 -8.97 7.65
CA ARG A 95 15.84 -10.41 7.36
C ARG A 95 15.51 -10.73 5.91
N ALA A 96 14.70 -9.91 5.25
CA ALA A 96 14.27 -10.15 3.88
C ALA A 96 13.99 -8.86 3.11
N ALA A 97 13.86 -8.99 1.79
CA ALA A 97 13.21 -7.99 0.95
C ALA A 97 11.70 -8.28 0.91
N TYR A 98 10.90 -7.23 0.80
CA TYR A 98 9.45 -7.31 0.84
C TYR A 98 8.82 -6.64 -0.37
N ALA A 99 7.75 -7.25 -0.84
CA ALA A 99 6.90 -6.76 -1.92
C ALA A 99 5.49 -6.57 -1.39
N ALA A 100 4.99 -5.34 -1.48
CA ALA A 100 3.65 -4.99 -1.01
C ALA A 100 2.90 -4.20 -2.08
N PRO A 101 1.56 -4.35 -2.17
CA PRO A 101 0.78 -3.46 -3.01
C PRO A 101 0.87 -2.03 -2.45
N ASP A 102 0.87 -1.03 -3.32
CA ASP A 102 0.74 0.38 -2.94
C ASP A 102 -0.56 0.66 -2.13
N LEU A 103 -1.58 -0.19 -2.28
CA LEU A 103 -2.81 -0.19 -1.50
C LEU A 103 -2.59 -0.53 0.00
N LEU A 104 -1.44 -1.07 0.41
CA LEU A 104 -1.15 -1.42 1.80
C LEU A 104 -1.43 -0.27 2.77
N ILE A 105 -1.14 0.98 2.38
CA ILE A 105 -1.39 2.15 3.24
C ILE A 105 -2.88 2.32 3.59
N HIS A 106 -3.77 1.98 2.65
CA HIS A 106 -5.21 1.97 2.91
C HIS A 106 -5.57 0.87 3.92
N TYR A 107 -4.95 -0.31 3.84
CA TYR A 107 -5.18 -1.38 4.80
C TYR A 107 -4.72 -1.02 6.22
N VAL A 108 -3.55 -0.38 6.34
CA VAL A 108 -3.05 0.10 7.64
C VAL A 108 -4.01 1.11 8.25
N LEU A 109 -4.43 2.13 7.50
CA LEU A 109 -5.27 3.22 8.03
C LEU A 109 -6.74 2.83 8.18
N GLY A 110 -7.31 2.20 7.16
CA GLY A 110 -8.75 1.91 7.07
C GLY A 110 -9.17 0.61 7.76
N HIS A 111 -8.25 -0.35 7.87
CA HIS A 111 -8.55 -1.69 8.37
C HIS A 111 -7.68 -2.12 9.56
N ARG A 112 -6.83 -1.21 10.07
CA ARG A 112 -5.91 -1.44 11.18
C ARG A 112 -5.01 -2.65 10.96
N TYR A 113 -4.69 -2.95 9.70
CA TYR A 113 -3.71 -3.99 9.38
C TYR A 113 -2.38 -3.64 10.04
N LEU A 114 -1.82 -4.59 10.78
CA LEU A 114 -0.52 -4.47 11.43
C LEU A 114 0.48 -5.33 10.65
N PRO A 115 1.36 -4.72 9.84
CA PRO A 115 2.37 -5.46 9.10
C PRO A 115 3.38 -6.15 10.02
N PRO A 116 4.08 -7.20 9.54
CA PRO A 116 5.18 -7.83 10.26
C PRO A 116 6.26 -6.83 10.71
N GLU A 117 6.82 -7.03 11.90
CA GLU A 117 7.75 -6.11 12.55
C GLU A 117 9.00 -5.78 11.72
N ASP A 118 9.55 -6.76 10.99
CA ASP A 118 10.74 -6.52 10.15
C ASP A 118 10.43 -5.69 8.91
N PHE A 119 9.20 -5.76 8.39
CA PHE A 119 8.73 -4.86 7.35
C PHE A 119 8.61 -3.43 7.89
N ILE A 120 7.98 -3.26 9.07
CA ILE A 120 7.88 -1.96 9.75
C ILE A 120 9.27 -1.37 9.94
N SER A 121 10.21 -2.15 10.48
CA SER A 121 11.60 -1.74 10.69
C SER A 121 12.27 -1.29 9.38
N GLY A 122 12.05 -2.03 8.28
CA GLY A 122 12.54 -1.66 6.94
C GLY A 122 11.97 -0.34 6.42
N VAL A 123 10.69 -0.06 6.67
CA VAL A 123 10.08 1.24 6.34
C VAL A 123 10.70 2.35 7.19
N MET A 124 10.92 2.11 8.48
CA MET A 124 11.44 3.11 9.43
C MET A 124 12.85 3.60 9.10
N VAL A 125 13.68 2.79 8.44
CA VAL A 125 15.04 3.19 8.00
C VAL A 125 15.05 3.96 6.68
N THR A 126 13.92 4.08 5.98
CA THR A 126 13.82 4.87 4.74
C THR A 126 14.06 6.34 5.06
N GLY A 127 15.05 7.01 4.46
CA GLY A 127 15.46 8.37 4.86
C GLY A 127 14.42 9.48 4.66
N SER A 128 13.34 9.23 3.92
CA SER A 128 12.32 10.22 3.56
C SER A 128 10.97 9.91 4.20
N ARG A 129 10.17 10.96 4.46
CA ARG A 129 8.80 10.86 5.00
C ARG A 129 7.92 11.99 4.49
N LEU A 130 6.60 11.79 4.54
CA LEU A 130 5.61 12.84 4.31
C LEU A 130 4.80 13.08 5.57
N HIS A 131 4.89 14.30 6.10
CA HIS A 131 4.13 14.68 7.29
C HIS A 131 2.63 14.44 7.12
N ARG A 132 1.98 13.95 8.17
CA ARG A 132 0.59 13.44 8.10
C ARG A 132 -0.42 14.43 7.54
N ASP A 133 -0.20 15.73 7.75
CA ASP A 133 -1.03 16.84 7.29
C ASP A 133 -0.82 17.21 5.80
N LYS A 134 0.22 16.68 5.16
CA LYS A 134 0.59 17.01 3.77
C LYS A 134 -0.07 16.11 2.72
N TRP A 135 -0.77 15.07 3.14
CA TRP A 135 -1.38 14.11 2.23
C TRP A 135 -2.68 13.54 2.79
N SER A 136 -3.51 12.99 1.91
CA SER A 136 -4.80 12.41 2.29
C SER A 136 -5.11 11.14 1.51
N LEU A 137 -5.90 10.26 2.14
CA LEU A 137 -6.57 9.17 1.44
C LEU A 137 -8.00 9.55 1.15
N SER A 138 -8.47 9.19 -0.03
CA SER A 138 -9.88 9.32 -0.41
C SER A 138 -10.31 8.15 -1.28
N THR A 139 -11.62 8.01 -1.46
CA THR A 139 -12.21 7.12 -2.46
C THR A 139 -12.83 7.96 -3.56
N GLY A 140 -12.61 7.63 -4.83
CA GLY A 140 -13.17 8.40 -5.94
C GLY A 140 -13.24 7.65 -7.27
N PRO A 141 -14.01 8.16 -8.25
CA PRO A 141 -14.04 7.59 -9.59
C PRO A 141 -12.76 7.96 -10.38
N TYR A 142 -12.37 7.09 -11.31
CA TYR A 142 -11.12 7.18 -12.08
C TYR A 142 -10.94 8.49 -12.86
N TRP A 143 -12.01 9.09 -13.38
CA TRP A 143 -11.92 10.32 -14.19
C TRP A 143 -11.78 11.61 -13.35
N ASN A 144 -12.05 11.56 -12.05
CA ASN A 144 -11.93 12.75 -11.18
C ASN A 144 -10.46 13.11 -10.87
N THR A 145 -9.52 12.19 -11.09
CA THR A 145 -8.08 12.41 -10.87
C THR A 145 -7.39 13.07 -12.07
N LEU A 146 -7.87 12.84 -13.30
CA LEU A 146 -7.28 13.40 -14.51
C LEU A 146 -7.71 14.87 -14.78
N ASN A 147 -8.84 15.31 -14.24
CA ASN A 147 -9.48 16.58 -14.60
C ASN A 147 -9.30 17.72 -13.57
N ARG A 148 -8.34 17.63 -12.65
CA ARG A 148 -8.05 18.70 -11.66
C ARG A 148 -6.83 19.56 -11.99
N GLN A 149 -6.37 19.53 -13.24
CA GLN A 149 -5.42 20.51 -13.78
C GLN A 149 -6.16 21.48 -14.71
N SER A 150 -6.91 22.42 -14.14
CA SER A 150 -7.42 23.59 -14.84
C SER A 150 -7.47 24.79 -13.91
#